data_AF-A0A9D7WN42-F1
#
_entry.id   AF-A0A9D7WN42-F1
#
_cell.length_a   1.000
_cell.length_b   1.000
_cell.length_c   1.000
_cell.angle_alpha   90.00
_cell.angle_beta   90.00
_cell.angle_gamma   90.00
#
_symmetry.space_group_name_H-M   'P 1'
#
loop_
_entity.id
_entity.type
_entity.pdbx_description
1 polymer ?
#
loop_
_entity_poly.entity_id
_entity_poly.type
_entity_poly.pdbx_seq_one_letter_code
_entity_poly.pdbx_strand_id
1 'polypeptide(L)'
;MKNNQPENDLGLIKDLMEKSTKFSNLSGIAVFLTGILAMIGASFVYFDIGFSVSELDISYAQLINQNGEPEDLFLKLKLLVLIASLILISSIIILYITAHKKSGKEGIPLFNSSFSRTLKSLFIPLFSGGIFCLLLINQHMYGLVAPATLIFYGLGLVSSSKFSYNELEFLGYFELLLGFIASFYIGSGLLFWIIGFGVCHIVFGLLIHFKYDKK
;
A
#
# COMPACT_ATOMS: atom_id res chain seq x y z
N MET A 1 3.72 31.89 38.85
CA MET A 1 4.91 31.73 37.98
C MET A 1 4.77 30.39 37.26
N LYS A 2 4.97 30.37 35.93
CA LYS A 2 4.69 29.23 35.02
C LYS A 2 5.62 28.04 35.34
N ASN A 3 5.11 27.02 36.01
CA ASN A 3 5.87 25.81 36.37
C ASN A 3 5.87 24.70 35.29
N ASN A 4 5.56 25.01 34.03
CA ASN A 4 5.48 24.03 32.93
C ASN A 4 6.55 24.23 31.83
N GLN A 5 7.60 25.02 32.07
CA GLN A 5 8.56 25.40 31.01
C GLN A 5 9.50 24.27 30.56
N PRO A 6 10.19 23.51 31.43
CA PRO A 6 11.20 22.55 30.98
C PRO A 6 10.59 21.33 30.27
N GLU A 7 9.45 20.81 30.73
CA GLU A 7 8.77 19.67 30.09
C GLU A 7 8.23 20.02 28.69
N ASN A 8 7.72 21.26 28.54
CA ASN A 8 7.19 21.73 27.26
C ASN A 8 8.32 22.04 26.26
N ASP A 9 9.45 22.57 26.75
CA ASP A 9 10.66 22.79 25.96
C ASP A 9 11.30 21.46 25.52
N LEU A 10 11.32 20.44 26.40
CA LEU A 10 11.72 19.07 26.05
C LEU A 10 10.81 18.46 24.97
N GLY A 11 9.49 18.68 25.08
CA GLY A 11 8.52 18.26 24.07
C GLY A 11 8.75 18.93 22.72
N LEU A 12 9.03 20.24 22.70
CA LEU A 12 9.38 21.00 21.51
C LEU A 12 10.69 20.53 20.87
N ILE A 13 11.74 20.32 21.67
CA ILE A 13 13.04 19.80 21.18
C ILE A 13 12.85 18.41 20.57
N LYS A 14 12.06 17.53 21.21
CA LYS A 14 11.75 16.20 20.69
C LYS A 14 10.98 16.28 19.36
N ASP A 15 9.96 17.13 19.25
CA ASP A 15 9.20 17.34 18.00
C ASP A 15 10.08 17.87 16.86
N LEU A 16 10.97 18.83 17.16
CA LEU A 16 11.96 19.34 16.19
C LEU A 16 12.97 18.27 15.77
N MET A 17 13.42 17.43 16.70
CA MET A 17 14.34 16.32 16.42
C MET A 17 13.66 15.23 15.59
N GLU A 18 12.42 14.87 15.88
CA GLU A 18 11.66 13.88 15.10
C GLU A 18 11.42 14.38 13.67
N LYS A 19 11.06 15.66 13.47
CA LYS A 19 10.87 16.25 12.14
C LYS A 19 12.15 16.40 11.32
N SER A 20 13.30 16.57 11.97
CA SER A 20 14.59 16.66 11.27
C SER A 20 15.18 15.29 10.92
N THR A 21 14.75 14.22 11.60
CA THR A 21 15.29 12.85 11.44
C THR A 21 14.33 11.88 10.74
N LYS A 22 13.03 12.17 10.70
CA LYS A 22 12.00 11.37 10.04
C LYS A 22 11.31 12.14 8.92
N PHE A 23 10.85 11.41 7.92
CA PHE A 23 10.04 11.94 6.83
C PHE A 23 8.63 12.27 7.36
N SER A 24 8.42 13.55 7.72
CA SER A 24 7.16 14.04 8.28
C SER A 24 6.16 14.55 7.25
N ASN A 25 6.49 14.50 5.96
CA ASN A 25 5.67 15.11 4.91
C ASN A 25 4.70 14.10 4.26
N LEU A 26 4.62 12.86 4.77
CA LEU A 26 3.63 11.89 4.34
C LEU A 26 2.22 12.39 4.73
N SER A 27 1.27 12.36 3.79
CA SER A 27 -0.12 12.74 4.06
C SER A 27 -0.98 11.50 4.31
N GLY A 28 -1.69 11.49 5.44
CA GLY A 28 -2.65 10.44 5.77
C GLY A 28 -3.84 10.41 4.80
N ILE A 29 -4.27 11.58 4.30
CA ILE A 29 -5.31 11.67 3.28
C ILE A 29 -4.91 10.93 2.00
N ALA A 30 -3.64 11.00 1.60
CA ALA A 30 -3.17 10.29 0.42
C ALA A 30 -3.25 8.77 0.61
N VAL A 31 -2.81 8.27 1.77
CA VAL A 31 -2.90 6.84 2.12
C VAL A 31 -4.36 6.37 2.15
N PHE A 32 -5.26 7.18 2.73
CA PHE A 32 -6.69 6.92 2.72
C PHE A 32 -7.28 6.84 1.31
N LEU A 33 -6.92 7.79 0.43
CA LEU A 33 -7.38 7.80 -0.96
C LEU A 33 -6.84 6.60 -1.75
N THR A 34 -5.60 6.18 -1.50
CA THR A 34 -5.05 4.93 -2.07
C THR A 34 -5.90 3.72 -1.69
N GLY A 35 -6.37 3.64 -0.44
CA GLY A 35 -7.28 2.57 -0.01
C GLY A 35 -8.63 2.58 -0.74
N ILE A 36 -9.21 3.76 -0.96
CA ILE A 36 -10.43 3.89 -1.76
C ILE A 36 -10.19 3.44 -3.22
N LEU A 37 -9.07 3.86 -3.83
CA LEU A 37 -8.73 3.46 -5.19
C LEU A 37 -8.56 1.95 -5.31
N ALA A 38 -7.93 1.31 -4.32
CA ALA A 38 -7.81 -0.14 -4.25
C ALA A 38 -9.18 -0.83 -4.20
N MET A 39 -10.09 -0.36 -3.35
CA MET A 39 -11.45 -0.91 -3.27
C MET A 39 -12.23 -0.73 -4.58
N ILE A 40 -12.14 0.44 -5.22
CA ILE A 40 -12.80 0.70 -6.50
C ILE A 40 -12.24 -0.22 -7.58
N GLY A 41 -10.91 -0.30 -7.70
CA GLY A 41 -10.25 -1.15 -8.69
C GLY A 41 -10.57 -2.64 -8.49
N ALA A 42 -10.59 -3.11 -7.24
CA ALA A 42 -10.99 -4.48 -6.94
C ALA A 42 -12.48 -4.73 -7.20
N SER A 43 -13.34 -3.72 -7.03
CA SER A 43 -14.76 -3.81 -7.42
C SER A 43 -14.91 -3.90 -8.93
N PHE A 44 -14.13 -3.13 -9.72
CA PHE A 44 -14.09 -3.30 -11.17
C PHE A 44 -13.63 -4.71 -11.56
N VAL A 45 -12.57 -5.24 -10.93
CA VAL A 45 -12.16 -6.64 -11.16
C VAL A 45 -13.27 -7.63 -10.80
N TYR A 46 -14.03 -7.37 -9.73
CA TYR A 46 -15.13 -8.23 -9.30
C TYR A 46 -16.34 -8.17 -10.25
N PHE A 47 -16.71 -6.98 -10.76
CA PHE A 47 -17.92 -6.78 -11.57
C PHE A 47 -17.70 -6.86 -13.08
N ASP A 48 -16.58 -6.33 -13.59
CA ASP A 48 -16.29 -6.19 -15.03
C ASP A 48 -15.81 -7.50 -15.66
N ILE A 49 -15.38 -8.49 -14.86
CA ILE A 49 -15.06 -9.83 -15.37
C ILE A 49 -16.34 -10.66 -15.65
N GLY A 50 -17.54 -10.09 -15.43
CA GLY A 50 -18.80 -10.59 -16.00
C GLY A 50 -19.46 -11.72 -15.21
N PHE A 51 -20.27 -11.36 -14.21
CA PHE A 51 -21.31 -12.27 -13.71
C PHE A 51 -22.64 -11.97 -14.42
N SER A 52 -23.06 -12.90 -15.28
CA SER A 52 -24.48 -13.26 -15.33
C SER A 52 -24.87 -13.86 -13.98
N VAL A 53 -26.06 -13.55 -13.48
CA VAL A 53 -26.59 -13.99 -12.18
C VAL A 53 -26.97 -15.50 -12.18
N SER A 54 -26.37 -16.29 -13.05
CA SER A 54 -26.58 -17.73 -13.14
C SER A 54 -25.26 -18.42 -13.49
N GLU A 55 -24.67 -19.04 -12.47
CA GLU A 55 -23.60 -20.05 -12.57
C GLU A 55 -22.27 -19.56 -13.18
N LEU A 56 -21.39 -18.97 -12.37
CA LEU A 56 -20.00 -19.41 -12.17
C LEU A 56 -19.23 -18.35 -11.37
N ASP A 57 -18.76 -18.74 -10.19
CA ASP A 57 -17.97 -17.88 -9.31
C ASP A 57 -16.65 -17.43 -9.98
N ILE A 58 -16.53 -16.16 -10.36
CA ILE A 58 -15.25 -15.55 -10.75
C ILE A 58 -14.44 -15.30 -9.47
N SER A 59 -13.93 -16.40 -8.95
CA SER A 59 -12.92 -16.44 -7.90
C SER A 59 -11.54 -16.36 -8.54
N TYR A 60 -10.54 -15.89 -7.80
CA TYR A 60 -9.11 -16.05 -8.16
C TYR A 60 -8.81 -17.55 -8.44
N ALA A 61 -9.63 -18.47 -7.92
CA ALA A 61 -9.66 -19.89 -8.26
C ALA A 61 -9.85 -20.18 -9.77
N GLN A 62 -10.51 -19.32 -10.55
CA GLN A 62 -10.59 -19.48 -12.01
C GLN A 62 -9.27 -19.17 -12.73
N LEU A 63 -8.39 -18.33 -12.16
CA LEU A 63 -7.02 -18.18 -12.66
C LEU A 63 -6.18 -19.44 -12.36
N ILE A 64 -6.61 -20.26 -11.40
CA ILE A 64 -5.93 -21.48 -10.96
C ILE A 64 -6.48 -22.71 -11.71
N ASN A 65 -7.79 -22.75 -11.99
CA ASN A 65 -8.43 -23.78 -12.78
C ASN A 65 -8.26 -23.50 -14.27
N GLN A 66 -7.36 -24.23 -14.92
CA GLN A 66 -7.01 -24.15 -16.35
C GLN A 66 -8.13 -24.62 -17.32
N ASN A 67 -9.39 -24.59 -16.89
CA ASN A 67 -10.52 -25.12 -17.66
C ASN A 67 -11.13 -24.10 -18.64
N GLY A 68 -10.58 -22.88 -18.73
CA GLY A 68 -11.00 -21.85 -19.68
C GLY A 68 -10.12 -21.81 -20.93
N GLU A 69 -10.64 -21.24 -22.02
CA GLU A 69 -9.87 -21.02 -23.24
C GLU A 69 -8.61 -20.16 -22.95
N PRO A 70 -7.44 -20.48 -23.51
CA PRO A 70 -6.18 -19.78 -23.22
C PRO A 70 -6.23 -18.26 -23.48
N GLU A 71 -7.05 -17.84 -24.45
CA GLU A 71 -7.22 -16.43 -24.81
C GLU A 71 -7.90 -15.62 -23.69
N ASP A 72 -8.85 -16.22 -22.97
CA ASP A 72 -9.57 -15.57 -21.88
C ASP A 72 -8.68 -15.35 -20.64
N LEU A 73 -7.78 -16.31 -20.35
CA LEU A 73 -6.84 -16.21 -19.24
C LEU A 73 -5.84 -15.07 -19.45
N PHE A 74 -5.28 -14.95 -20.67
CA PHE A 74 -4.34 -13.89 -21.00
C PHE A 74 -4.99 -12.51 -20.90
N LEU A 75 -6.23 -12.36 -21.38
CA LEU A 75 -6.97 -11.11 -21.31
C LEU A 75 -7.27 -10.70 -19.86
N LYS A 76 -7.70 -11.64 -19.01
CA LYS A 76 -7.94 -11.41 -17.57
C LYS A 76 -6.67 -10.97 -16.84
N LEU A 77 -5.54 -11.65 -17.07
CA LEU A 77 -4.25 -11.29 -16.45
C LEU A 77 -3.77 -9.91 -16.90
N LYS A 78 -3.90 -9.59 -18.19
CA LYS A 78 -3.55 -8.27 -18.74
C LYS A 78 -4.39 -7.17 -18.09
N LEU A 79 -5.68 -7.39 -17.91
CA LEU A 79 -6.59 -6.45 -17.26
C LEU A 79 -6.25 -6.27 -15.78
N LEU A 80 -5.95 -7.35 -15.05
CA LEU A 80 -5.54 -7.29 -13.65
C LEU A 80 -4.25 -6.48 -13.46
N VAL A 81 -3.22 -6.75 -14.28
CA VAL A 81 -1.95 -6.02 -14.26
C VAL A 81 -2.15 -4.55 -14.63
N LEU A 82 -3.03 -4.25 -15.60
CA LEU A 82 -3.36 -2.89 -15.99
C LEU A 82 -4.04 -2.12 -14.85
N ILE A 83 -5.06 -2.70 -14.22
CA ILE A 83 -5.76 -2.08 -13.07
C ILE A 83 -4.79 -1.87 -11.91
N ALA A 84 -4.00 -2.88 -11.54
CA ALA A 84 -3.01 -2.77 -10.46
C ALA A 84 -1.97 -1.67 -10.75
N SER A 85 -1.51 -1.58 -12.01
CA SER A 85 -0.57 -0.54 -12.44
C SER A 85 -1.20 0.86 -12.39
N LEU A 86 -2.46 1.01 -12.80
CA LEU A 86 -3.20 2.27 -12.70
C LEU A 86 -3.35 2.72 -11.24
N ILE A 87 -3.76 1.81 -10.35
CA ILE A 87 -3.89 2.11 -8.91
C ILE A 87 -2.54 2.55 -8.33
N LEU A 88 -1.45 1.85 -8.67
CA LEU A 88 -0.11 2.17 -8.19
C LEU A 88 0.34 3.56 -8.69
N ILE A 89 0.20 3.83 -9.99
CA ILE A 89 0.59 5.13 -10.59
C ILE A 89 -0.25 6.27 -10.00
N SER A 90 -1.57 6.12 -9.93
CA SER A 90 -2.46 7.11 -9.32
C SER A 90 -2.12 7.35 -7.86
N SER A 91 -1.79 6.30 -7.09
CA SER A 91 -1.38 6.42 -5.69
C SER A 91 -0.07 7.18 -5.52
N ILE A 92 0.93 6.90 -6.35
CA ILE A 92 2.21 7.62 -6.33
C ILE A 92 1.99 9.11 -6.64
N ILE A 93 1.14 9.43 -7.64
CA ILE A 93 0.82 10.81 -8.01
C ILE A 93 0.13 11.54 -6.85
N ILE A 94 -0.89 10.93 -6.24
CA ILE A 94 -1.62 11.50 -5.09
C ILE A 94 -0.67 11.73 -3.92
N LEU A 95 0.17 10.74 -3.60
CA LEU A 95 1.16 10.84 -2.52
C LEU A 95 2.16 11.97 -2.77
N TYR A 96 2.67 12.09 -4.00
CA TYR A 96 3.60 13.15 -4.37
C TYR A 96 2.98 14.53 -4.24
N ILE A 97 1.79 14.74 -4.82
CA ILE A 97 1.10 16.04 -4.80
C ILE A 97 0.80 16.48 -3.37
N THR A 98 0.29 15.57 -2.53
CA THR A 98 -0.06 15.86 -1.14
C THR A 98 1.19 16.11 -0.28
N ALA A 99 2.25 15.31 -0.45
CA ALA A 99 3.51 15.51 0.25
C ALA A 99 4.19 16.83 -0.14
N HIS A 100 4.14 17.22 -1.41
CA HIS A 100 4.64 18.52 -1.87
C HIS A 100 3.85 19.68 -1.25
N LYS A 101 2.52 19.59 -1.19
CA LYS A 101 1.68 20.59 -0.53
C LYS A 101 1.98 20.70 0.97
N LYS A 102 2.17 19.57 1.65
CA LYS A 102 2.50 19.52 3.08
C LYS A 102 3.89 20.10 3.37
N SER A 103 4.88 19.76 2.53
CA SER A 103 6.23 20.33 2.56
C SER A 103 6.22 21.86 2.54
N GLY A 104 5.45 22.48 1.65
CA GLY A 104 5.35 23.93 1.56
C GLY A 104 4.70 24.57 2.79
N LYS A 105 3.74 23.90 3.42
CA LYS A 105 3.07 24.39 4.65
C LYS A 105 3.95 24.31 5.89
N GLU A 106 4.76 23.24 6.00
CA GLU A 106 5.62 23.00 7.15
C GLU A 106 7.00 23.68 7.04
N GLY A 107 7.34 24.23 5.88
CA GLY A 107 8.64 24.86 5.63
C GLY A 107 9.81 23.87 5.57
N ILE A 108 9.51 22.56 5.49
CA ILE A 108 10.52 21.49 5.41
C ILE A 108 10.59 21.03 3.95
N PRO A 109 11.76 21.11 3.28
CA PRO A 109 11.89 20.68 1.88
C PRO A 109 11.57 19.19 1.73
N LEU A 110 10.77 18.85 0.71
CA LEU A 110 10.33 17.48 0.44
C LEU A 110 11.50 16.53 0.19
N PHE A 111 12.44 16.94 -0.65
CA PHE A 111 13.63 16.17 -1.01
C PHE A 111 14.74 16.38 0.03
N ASN A 112 14.57 15.76 1.19
CA ASN A 112 15.58 15.73 2.25
C ASN A 112 16.17 14.32 2.43
N SER A 113 17.16 14.19 3.31
CA SER A 113 17.84 12.91 3.57
C SER A 113 16.88 11.83 4.07
N SER A 114 15.90 12.19 4.90
CA SER A 114 14.87 11.29 5.42
C SER A 114 13.93 10.79 4.32
N PHE A 115 13.53 11.65 3.37
CA PHE A 115 12.76 11.25 2.20
C PHE A 115 13.53 10.22 1.36
N SER A 116 14.80 10.48 1.02
CA SER A 116 15.61 9.54 0.24
C SER A 116 15.81 8.21 0.96
N ARG A 117 15.99 8.20 2.28
CA ARG A 117 16.11 6.96 3.07
C ARG A 117 14.80 6.17 3.10
N THR A 118 13.68 6.86 3.31
CA THR A 118 12.33 6.26 3.27
C THR A 118 12.06 5.63 1.91
N LEU A 119 12.31 6.38 0.83
CA LEU A 119 12.08 5.92 -0.53
C LEU A 119 12.94 4.71 -0.87
N LYS A 120 14.25 4.74 -0.60
CA LYS A 120 15.13 3.57 -0.84
C LYS A 120 14.67 2.35 -0.04
N SER A 121 14.30 2.55 1.22
CA SER A 121 13.89 1.45 2.10
C SER A 121 12.56 0.82 1.68
N LEU A 122 11.64 1.61 1.11
CA LEU A 122 10.37 1.13 0.55
C LEU A 122 10.56 0.45 -0.82
N PHE A 123 11.33 1.08 -1.71
CA PHE A 123 11.44 0.64 -3.10
C PHE A 123 12.31 -0.59 -3.29
N ILE A 124 13.27 -0.87 -2.40
CA ILE A 124 14.08 -2.10 -2.49
C ILE A 124 13.17 -3.34 -2.40
N PRO A 125 12.35 -3.55 -1.34
CA PRO A 125 11.41 -4.66 -1.30
C PRO A 125 10.34 -4.60 -2.40
N LEU A 126 9.79 -3.41 -2.69
CA LEU A 126 8.73 -3.26 -3.69
C LEU A 126 9.20 -3.68 -5.09
N PHE A 127 10.40 -3.26 -5.50
CA PHE A 127 10.94 -3.59 -6.82
C PHE A 127 11.31 -5.07 -6.92
N SER A 128 11.94 -5.63 -5.87
CA SER A 128 12.19 -7.06 -5.77
C SER A 128 10.89 -7.88 -5.85
N GLY A 129 9.84 -7.44 -5.16
CA GLY A 129 8.53 -8.07 -5.17
C GLY A 129 7.82 -7.98 -6.52
N GLY A 130 7.93 -6.83 -7.21
CA GLY A 130 7.39 -6.66 -8.56
C GLY A 130 8.04 -7.61 -9.56
N ILE A 131 9.37 -7.70 -9.56
CA ILE A 131 10.11 -8.69 -10.38
C ILE A 131 9.68 -10.11 -10.01
N PHE A 132 9.59 -10.43 -8.72
CA PHE A 132 9.16 -11.74 -8.27
C PHE A 132 7.75 -12.09 -8.75
N CYS A 133 6.80 -11.15 -8.70
CA CYS A 133 5.45 -11.33 -9.23
C CYS A 133 5.45 -11.61 -10.75
N LEU A 134 6.28 -10.92 -11.53
CA LEU A 134 6.42 -11.20 -12.96
C LEU A 134 6.98 -12.61 -13.22
N LEU A 135 7.93 -13.06 -12.40
CA LEU A 135 8.43 -14.44 -12.47
C LEU A 135 7.36 -15.46 -12.10
N LEU A 136 6.54 -15.20 -11.07
CA LEU A 136 5.41 -16.07 -10.71
C LEU A 136 4.40 -16.20 -11.86
N ILE A 137 4.07 -15.08 -12.53
CA ILE A 137 3.19 -15.07 -13.70
C ILE A 137 3.81 -15.89 -14.84
N ASN A 138 5.10 -15.74 -15.10
CA ASN A 138 5.81 -16.51 -16.12
C ASN A 138 5.88 -18.02 -15.81
N GLN A 139 5.85 -18.39 -14.53
CA GLN A 139 5.81 -19.78 -14.07
C GLN A 139 4.37 -20.31 -13.87
N HIS A 140 3.35 -19.57 -14.33
CA HIS A 140 1.94 -19.92 -14.18
C HIS A 140 1.45 -20.07 -12.71
N MET A 141 2.18 -19.52 -11.75
CA MET A 141 1.82 -19.53 -10.32
C MET A 141 0.97 -18.31 -9.93
N TYR A 142 -0.13 -18.09 -10.65
CA TYR A 142 -0.95 -16.88 -10.52
C TYR A 142 -1.53 -16.66 -9.13
N GLY A 143 -1.91 -17.75 -8.46
CA GLY A 143 -2.47 -17.75 -7.10
C GLY A 143 -1.55 -17.09 -6.06
N LEU A 144 -0.24 -17.07 -6.31
CA LEU A 144 0.75 -16.51 -5.40
C LEU A 144 1.07 -15.03 -5.66
N VAL A 145 0.53 -14.42 -6.73
CA VAL A 145 0.82 -13.02 -7.08
C VAL A 145 0.25 -12.06 -6.03
N ALA A 146 -1.03 -12.20 -5.67
CA ALA A 146 -1.66 -11.36 -4.64
C ALA A 146 -0.93 -11.45 -3.28
N PRO A 147 -0.68 -12.64 -2.69
CA PRO A 147 0.07 -12.72 -1.44
C PRO A 147 1.50 -12.19 -1.57
N ALA A 148 2.18 -12.41 -2.70
CA ALA A 148 3.51 -11.83 -2.91
C ALA A 148 3.48 -10.29 -2.86
N THR A 149 2.49 -9.65 -3.50
CA THR A 149 2.37 -8.18 -3.43
C THR A 149 2.18 -7.68 -2.00
N LEU A 150 1.34 -8.34 -1.20
CA LEU A 150 1.12 -8.01 0.22
C LEU A 150 2.41 -8.16 1.04
N ILE A 151 3.13 -9.28 0.86
CA ILE A 151 4.36 -9.57 1.61
C ILE A 151 5.45 -8.56 1.29
N PHE A 152 5.77 -8.35 0.02
CA PHE A 152 6.86 -7.45 -0.38
C PHE A 152 6.54 -5.99 -0.09
N TYR A 153 5.28 -5.58 -0.24
CA TYR A 153 4.84 -4.27 0.20
C TYR A 153 4.95 -4.09 1.71
N GLY A 154 4.50 -5.09 2.50
CA GLY A 154 4.62 -5.10 3.96
C GLY A 154 6.08 -4.99 4.44
N LEU A 155 7.00 -5.72 3.81
CA LEU A 155 8.45 -5.57 4.06
C LEU A 155 8.94 -4.15 3.75
N GLY A 156 8.49 -3.56 2.65
CA GLY A 156 8.79 -2.17 2.28
C GLY A 156 8.31 -1.17 3.32
N LEU A 157 7.10 -1.37 3.85
CA LEU A 157 6.53 -0.54 4.91
C LEU A 157 7.30 -0.65 6.23
N VAL A 158 7.58 -1.87 6.71
CA VAL A 158 8.39 -2.10 7.92
C VAL A 158 9.81 -1.53 7.77
N SER A 159 10.40 -1.62 6.58
CA SER A 159 11.73 -1.06 6.31
C SER A 159 11.72 0.48 6.31
N SER A 160 10.70 1.07 5.68
CA SER A 160 10.59 2.52 5.52
C SER A 160 10.08 3.25 6.77
N SER A 161 9.36 2.58 7.67
CA SER A 161 8.85 3.16 8.92
C SER A 161 9.96 3.71 9.82
N LYS A 162 11.16 3.11 9.77
CA LYS A 162 12.36 3.59 10.50
C LYS A 162 12.72 5.04 10.18
N PHE A 163 12.37 5.50 9.00
CA PHE A 163 12.67 6.82 8.48
C PHE A 163 11.41 7.68 8.30
N SER A 164 10.24 7.20 8.73
CA SER A 164 8.92 7.83 8.51
C SER A 164 8.03 7.62 9.75
N TYR A 165 6.71 7.66 9.58
CA TYR A 165 5.75 7.42 10.67
C TYR A 165 5.75 5.96 11.15
N ASN A 166 5.64 5.78 12.46
CA ASN A 166 5.62 4.46 13.09
C ASN A 166 4.37 3.66 12.68
N GLU A 167 3.27 4.33 12.34
CA GLU A 167 2.03 3.74 11.83
C GLU A 167 2.25 2.89 10.58
N LEU A 168 3.26 3.21 9.77
CA LEU A 168 3.65 2.40 8.62
C LEU A 168 4.17 1.02 9.03
N GLU A 169 4.82 0.91 10.19
CA GLU A 169 5.32 -0.37 10.69
C GLU A 169 4.18 -1.33 10.99
N PHE A 170 3.16 -0.83 11.71
CA PHE A 170 1.97 -1.61 12.04
C PHE A 170 1.19 -2.01 10.78
N LEU A 171 0.99 -1.08 9.84
CA LEU A 171 0.39 -1.40 8.54
C LEU A 171 1.20 -2.50 7.83
N GLY A 172 2.53 -2.37 7.82
CA GLY A 172 3.43 -3.38 7.24
C GLY A 172 3.29 -4.76 7.88
N TYR A 173 3.14 -4.86 9.20
CA TYR A 173 2.88 -6.14 9.85
C TYR A 173 1.50 -6.73 9.51
N PHE A 174 0.46 -5.89 9.37
CA PHE A 174 -0.84 -6.36 8.89
C PHE A 174 -0.75 -6.91 7.46
N GLU A 175 -0.06 -6.22 6.55
CA GLU A 175 0.17 -6.66 5.17
C GLU A 175 0.94 -7.98 5.12
N LEU A 176 1.99 -8.13 5.93
CA LEU A 176 2.74 -9.38 6.05
C LEU A 176 1.86 -10.54 6.52
N LEU A 177 1.09 -10.32 7.59
CA LEU A 177 0.19 -11.33 8.14
C LEU A 177 -0.86 -11.76 7.10
N LEU A 178 -1.50 -10.79 6.44
CA LEU A 178 -2.47 -11.05 5.39
C LEU A 178 -1.85 -11.81 4.21
N GLY A 179 -0.65 -11.42 3.78
CA GLY A 179 0.08 -12.09 2.71
C GLY A 179 0.44 -13.54 3.03
N PHE A 180 0.88 -13.83 4.26
CA PHE A 180 1.12 -15.22 4.68
C PHE A 180 -0.17 -16.04 4.74
N ILE A 181 -1.25 -15.49 5.31
CA ILE A 181 -2.55 -16.18 5.36
C ILE A 181 -3.07 -16.41 3.94
N ALA A 182 -3.00 -15.42 3.06
CA ALA A 182 -3.39 -15.52 1.66
C ALA A 182 -2.58 -16.56 0.88
N SER A 183 -1.34 -16.84 1.31
CA SER A 183 -0.51 -17.89 0.70
C SER A 183 -1.00 -19.30 1.02
N PHE A 184 -1.70 -19.50 2.15
CA PHE A 184 -2.35 -20.76 2.48
C PHE A 184 -3.70 -20.92 1.76
N TYR A 185 -4.46 -19.83 1.64
CA TYR A 185 -5.79 -19.82 1.00
C TYR A 185 -5.72 -19.36 -0.46
N ILE A 186 -5.02 -20.16 -1.28
CA ILE A 186 -4.87 -19.94 -2.71
C ILE A 186 -6.26 -19.92 -3.37
N GLY A 187 -6.58 -18.84 -4.08
CA GLY A 187 -7.92 -18.60 -4.66
C GLY A 187 -8.69 -17.45 -4.01
N SER A 188 -8.31 -17.03 -2.80
CA SER A 188 -8.91 -15.86 -2.12
C SER A 188 -8.03 -14.60 -2.22
N GLY A 189 -7.08 -14.57 -3.15
CA GLY A 189 -6.08 -13.51 -3.27
C GLY A 189 -6.68 -12.10 -3.35
N LEU A 190 -7.74 -11.91 -4.15
CA LEU A 190 -8.42 -10.61 -4.27
C LEU A 190 -9.05 -10.15 -2.96
N LEU A 191 -9.62 -11.06 -2.16
CA LEU A 191 -10.21 -10.74 -0.86
C LEU A 191 -9.15 -10.19 0.10
N PHE A 192 -8.04 -10.92 0.26
CA PHE A 192 -6.94 -10.46 1.12
C PHE A 192 -6.30 -9.17 0.61
N TRP A 193 -6.25 -9.01 -0.72
CA TRP A 193 -5.78 -7.78 -1.36
C TRP A 193 -6.67 -6.57 -1.03
N ILE A 194 -8.00 -6.72 -1.07
CA ILE A 194 -8.95 -5.67 -0.65
C ILE A 194 -8.79 -5.35 0.83
N ILE A 195 -8.59 -6.36 1.68
CA ILE A 195 -8.41 -6.15 3.12
C ILE A 195 -7.13 -5.34 3.38
N GLY A 196 -6.00 -5.73 2.79
CA GLY A 196 -4.73 -5.02 2.96
C GLY A 196 -4.72 -3.65 2.26
N PHE A 197 -4.70 -3.65 0.94
CA PHE A 197 -4.58 -2.43 0.14
C PHE A 197 -5.80 -1.51 0.20
N GLY A 198 -6.98 -2.01 0.58
CA GLY A 198 -8.19 -1.22 0.75
C GLY A 198 -8.44 -0.85 2.21
N VAL A 199 -8.92 -1.81 3.00
CA VAL A 199 -9.41 -1.55 4.37
C VAL A 199 -8.29 -1.08 5.30
N CYS A 200 -7.17 -1.77 5.35
CA CYS A 200 -6.05 -1.38 6.21
C CYS A 200 -5.52 0.01 5.81
N HIS A 201 -5.38 0.30 4.52
CA HIS A 201 -4.95 1.63 4.05
C HIS A 201 -5.94 2.75 4.41
N ILE A 202 -7.25 2.49 4.35
CA ILE A 202 -8.26 3.44 4.80
C ILE A 202 -8.09 3.73 6.31
N VAL A 203 -8.00 2.69 7.12
CA VAL A 203 -7.88 2.81 8.58
C VAL A 203 -6.58 3.54 8.95
N PHE A 204 -5.44 3.08 8.45
CA PHE A 204 -4.14 3.67 8.75
C PHE A 204 -3.97 5.07 8.15
N GLY A 205 -4.56 5.33 6.98
CA GLY A 205 -4.61 6.67 6.39
C GLY A 205 -5.36 7.66 7.27
N LEU A 206 -6.51 7.26 7.83
CA LEU A 206 -7.25 8.08 8.78
C LEU A 206 -6.48 8.29 10.09
N LEU A 207 -5.83 7.25 10.62
CA LEU A 207 -4.98 7.36 11.82
C LEU A 207 -3.85 8.37 11.62
N ILE A 208 -3.13 8.27 10.50
CA ILE A 208 -2.07 9.22 10.15
C ILE A 208 -2.64 10.62 9.96
N HIS A 209 -3.80 10.75 9.31
CA HIS A 209 -4.43 12.04 9.08
C HIS A 209 -4.78 12.76 10.39
N PHE A 210 -5.46 12.07 11.31
CA PHE A 210 -5.86 12.67 12.58
C PHE A 210 -4.68 12.96 13.51
N LYS A 211 -3.61 12.18 13.42
CA LYS A 211 -2.43 12.34 14.27
C LYS A 211 -1.45 13.41 13.76
N TYR A 212 -1.28 13.53 12.44
CA TYR A 212 -0.20 14.34 11.85
C TYR A 212 -0.66 15.41 10.87
N ASP A 213 -1.80 15.25 10.18
CA ASP A 213 -2.26 16.22 9.18
C ASP A 213 -3.26 17.24 9.76
N LYS A 214 -4.10 16.81 10.71
CA LYS A 214 -5.12 17.67 11.33
C LYS A 214 -4.50 18.42 12.52
N LYS A 215 -3.97 19.62 12.25
CA LYS A 215 -3.69 20.66 13.24
C LYS A 215 -4.58 21.87 12.99
#